data_AF-A0A7U4K184-F1
#
_entry.id   AF-A0A7U4K184-F1
#
_cell.length_a   1.000
_cell.length_b   1.000
_cell.length_c   1.000
_cell.angle_alpha   90.00
_cell.angle_beta   90.00
_cell.angle_gamma   90.00
#
_symmetry.space_group_name_H-M   'P 1'
#
loop_
_entity.id
_entity.type
_entity.pdbx_description
1 polymer ?
#
loop_
_entity_poly.entity_id
_entity_poly.type
_entity_poly.pdbx_seq_one_letter_code
_entity_poly.pdbx_strand_id
1 'polypeptide(L)'
;MKLLKYFLFSAVFLMLPNTVLSHYVVENPQTSLSELTFDLTHYYLANHLTNHPNTCKMKAGSGTQSLQSCRLVYVFNLLTSSGAVGAEIQRGYVDLRGDGSYDLELSNAAYHYDSLKVAEAHGVNLNQYVSIPYADISKLAGSNGSFRVTTSSEGYSCINGTNCTLAAGGTGYTRSDINLSSQNLDVACEASASGPLSIENTLSGDHLYLYNSSASRLSQDIGAISLSVNCVNWLSTAKSKTLNFSIMPNTTIANGGDTQVTCGAYRDAHAGTAAGYSFSRPISVAGYDGISEQYDTDNIYYGLYVSSPSTSAETSLELNCALSGQYTLN
;
A
#
# COMPACT_ATOMS: atom_id res chain seq x y z
N MET A 1 17.63 2.61 34.27
CA MET A 1 17.58 3.80 33.39
C MET A 1 17.95 3.40 31.98
N LYS A 2 17.02 3.65 31.04
CA LYS A 2 17.17 3.78 29.57
C LYS A 2 17.56 2.50 28.78
N LEU A 3 16.64 1.85 28.07
CA LEU A 3 15.89 2.22 26.83
C LEU A 3 16.67 1.98 25.52
N LEU A 4 16.06 1.12 24.68
CA LEU A 4 15.98 1.19 23.20
C LEU A 4 17.25 0.73 22.43
N LYS A 5 17.21 0.00 21.31
CA LYS A 5 16.27 -0.01 20.17
C LYS A 5 16.26 -1.35 19.41
N TYR A 6 15.04 -1.79 19.07
CA TYR A 6 14.60 -2.38 17.80
C TYR A 6 15.66 -2.83 16.79
N PHE A 7 15.73 -4.16 16.58
CA PHE A 7 16.24 -4.74 15.34
C PHE A 7 15.12 -4.66 14.29
N LEU A 8 15.21 -3.68 13.40
CA LEU A 8 14.51 -3.66 12.12
C LEU A 8 15.34 -4.50 11.14
N PHE A 9 14.86 -5.70 10.79
CA PHE A 9 15.32 -6.36 9.57
C PHE A 9 14.55 -5.74 8.40
N SER A 10 15.17 -4.78 7.70
CA SER A 10 14.73 -4.44 6.34
C SER A 10 15.17 -5.57 5.42
N ALA A 11 14.23 -6.42 5.01
CA ALA A 11 14.46 -7.33 3.90
C ALA A 11 14.56 -6.49 2.61
N VAL A 12 15.79 -6.24 2.14
CA VAL A 12 16.04 -5.74 0.79
C VAL A 12 15.70 -6.89 -0.15
N PHE A 13 14.48 -6.90 -0.68
CA PHE A 13 14.15 -7.69 -1.85
C PHE A 13 14.91 -7.11 -3.04
N LEU A 14 15.97 -7.80 -3.46
CA LEU A 14 16.61 -7.59 -4.75
C LEU A 14 15.59 -7.92 -5.84
N MET A 15 14.90 -6.90 -6.36
CA MET A 15 14.12 -6.99 -7.58
C MET A 15 15.09 -7.28 -8.73
N LEU A 16 15.08 -8.51 -9.24
CA LEU A 16 15.72 -8.82 -10.51
C LEU A 16 14.94 -8.09 -11.63
N PRO A 17 15.62 -7.42 -12.57
CA PRO A 17 14.96 -6.72 -13.66
C PRO A 17 14.29 -7.75 -14.58
N ASN A 18 12.96 -7.82 -14.53
CA ASN A 18 12.18 -8.59 -15.48
C ASN A 18 12.39 -8.01 -16.90
N THR A 19 13.15 -8.76 -17.70
CA THR A 19 13.27 -8.75 -19.17
C THR A 19 12.55 -7.61 -19.89
N VAL A 20 13.27 -6.53 -20.17
CA VAL A 20 12.76 -5.29 -20.77
C VAL A 20 12.80 -5.37 -22.30
N LEU A 21 11.64 -5.63 -22.91
CA LEU A 21 11.28 -5.17 -24.26
C LEU A 21 10.14 -4.15 -24.17
N SER A 22 10.24 -3.23 -23.21
CA SER A 22 9.25 -2.19 -22.93
C SER A 22 9.98 -0.86 -22.76
N HIS A 23 9.40 0.24 -23.25
CA HIS A 23 9.93 1.60 -23.04
C HIS A 23 9.67 2.12 -21.62
N TYR A 24 9.05 1.29 -20.79
CA TYR A 24 8.66 1.63 -19.44
C TYR A 24 8.90 0.49 -18.48
N VAL A 25 9.31 0.86 -17.26
CA VAL A 25 9.40 -0.04 -16.12
C VAL A 25 8.50 0.51 -15.02
N VAL A 26 7.80 -0.41 -14.35
CA VAL A 26 7.05 -0.12 -13.14
C VAL A 26 8.02 -0.18 -11.97
N GLU A 27 8.08 0.91 -11.20
CA GLU A 27 8.90 1.05 -10.01
C GLU A 27 8.03 1.36 -8.80
N ASN A 28 8.50 0.95 -7.62
CA ASN A 28 7.89 1.25 -6.32
C ASN A 28 6.38 0.99 -6.23
N PRO A 29 5.85 -0.16 -6.69
CA PRO A 29 4.41 -0.35 -6.65
C PRO A 29 3.93 -0.54 -5.20
N GLN A 30 2.85 0.17 -4.85
CA GLN A 30 2.26 0.18 -3.51
C GLN A 30 0.77 -0.14 -3.60
N THR A 31 0.31 -1.01 -2.70
CA THR A 31 -1.09 -1.38 -2.58
C THR A 31 -1.68 -0.83 -1.28
N SER A 32 -2.89 -0.28 -1.38
CA SER A 32 -3.72 0.11 -0.24
C SER A 32 -5.14 -0.44 -0.43
N LEU A 33 -6.02 -0.20 0.54
CA LEU A 33 -7.45 -0.53 0.37
C LEU A 33 -8.15 0.36 -0.66
N SER A 34 -7.64 1.57 -0.91
CA SER A 34 -8.28 2.57 -1.76
C SER A 34 -7.67 2.71 -3.15
N GLU A 35 -6.39 2.39 -3.31
CA GLU A 35 -5.66 2.56 -4.56
C GLU A 35 -4.46 1.60 -4.70
N LEU A 36 -4.13 1.30 -5.96
CA LEU A 36 -2.84 0.78 -6.39
C LEU A 36 -2.06 1.92 -7.04
N THR A 37 -0.82 2.12 -6.60
CA THR A 37 0.02 3.20 -7.08
C THR A 37 1.39 2.69 -7.49
N PHE A 38 2.04 3.36 -8.45
CA PHE A 38 3.41 3.05 -8.86
C PHE A 38 4.01 4.19 -9.68
N ASP A 39 5.34 4.21 -9.72
CA ASP A 39 6.10 5.08 -10.62
C ASP A 39 6.30 4.37 -11.96
N LEU A 40 6.05 5.08 -13.04
CA LEU A 40 6.37 4.64 -14.39
C LEU A 40 7.61 5.39 -14.86
N THR A 41 8.72 4.67 -14.92
CA THR A 41 10.01 5.21 -15.36
C THR A 41 10.24 4.89 -16.83
N HIS A 42 10.66 5.89 -17.60
CA HIS A 42 10.91 5.76 -19.03
C HIS A 42 12.31 5.22 -19.30
N TYR A 43 12.43 4.26 -20.22
CA TYR A 43 13.69 3.60 -20.58
C TYR A 43 13.95 3.65 -22.09
N TYR A 44 15.16 4.06 -22.45
CA TYR A 44 15.61 4.10 -23.84
C TYR A 44 16.15 2.74 -24.28
N LEU A 45 15.40 2.04 -25.13
CA LEU A 45 15.87 0.79 -25.73
C LEU A 45 16.90 1.06 -26.84
N ALA A 46 18.03 0.36 -26.79
CA ALA A 46 19.03 0.37 -27.86
C ALA A 46 18.39 -0.11 -29.18
N ASN A 47 18.70 0.57 -30.29
CA ASN A 47 18.20 0.28 -31.64
C ASN A 47 16.69 0.52 -31.89
N HIS A 48 15.94 1.10 -30.95
CA HIS A 48 14.54 1.49 -31.13
C HIS A 48 14.36 3.01 -31.43
N LEU A 49 15.48 3.72 -31.61
CA LEU A 49 15.56 5.18 -31.67
C LEU A 49 15.08 5.79 -33.00
N THR A 50 14.91 5.01 -34.07
CA THR A 50 15.04 5.54 -35.44
C THR A 50 13.74 5.83 -36.18
N ASN A 51 12.57 5.48 -35.65
CA ASN A 51 11.33 5.45 -36.47
C ASN A 51 10.22 6.41 -36.03
N HIS A 52 10.40 7.17 -34.96
CA HIS A 52 9.37 8.10 -34.46
C HIS A 52 9.74 9.56 -34.77
N PRO A 53 8.94 10.27 -35.58
CA PRO A 53 9.23 11.65 -35.93
C PRO A 53 9.16 12.53 -34.69
N ASN A 54 10.12 13.45 -34.54
CA ASN A 54 10.03 14.50 -33.54
C ASN A 54 8.91 15.47 -33.94
N THR A 55 7.84 15.53 -33.13
CA THR A 55 6.72 16.44 -33.35
C THR A 55 6.90 17.78 -32.63
N CYS A 56 7.94 17.95 -31.81
CA CYS A 56 8.24 19.21 -31.14
C CYS A 56 9.06 20.14 -32.01
N LYS A 57 8.56 20.43 -33.21
CA LYS A 57 9.27 21.20 -34.24
C LYS A 57 8.79 22.65 -34.29
N MET A 58 9.74 23.57 -34.35
CA MET A 58 9.44 24.93 -34.79
C MET A 58 9.04 24.91 -36.26
N LYS A 59 8.04 25.72 -36.59
CA LYS A 59 7.49 25.79 -37.95
C LYS A 59 8.49 26.49 -38.87
N ALA A 60 8.90 25.80 -39.94
CA ALA A 60 9.72 26.43 -40.97
C ALA A 60 8.93 27.52 -41.71
N GLY A 61 9.56 28.69 -41.89
CA GLY A 61 8.95 29.81 -42.62
C GLY A 61 9.73 31.12 -42.44
N SER A 62 9.30 32.16 -43.15
CA SER A 62 9.83 33.52 -43.00
C SER A 62 9.21 34.21 -41.77
N GLY A 63 10.05 34.67 -40.85
CA GLY A 63 9.64 35.34 -39.61
C GLY A 63 10.28 34.73 -38.35
N THR A 64 9.97 35.28 -37.19
CA THR A 64 10.41 34.77 -35.89
C THR A 64 9.66 33.48 -35.58
N GLN A 65 10.36 32.35 -35.57
CA GLN A 65 9.78 31.04 -35.25
C GLN A 65 9.79 30.83 -33.73
N SER A 66 8.73 30.25 -33.19
CA SER A 66 8.65 29.94 -31.76
C SER A 66 7.94 28.61 -31.54
N LEU A 67 8.45 27.80 -30.61
CA LEU A 67 7.75 26.65 -30.07
C LEU A 67 6.89 27.15 -28.90
N GLN A 68 5.56 27.02 -28.99
CA GLN A 68 4.65 27.47 -27.93
C GLN A 68 4.34 26.37 -26.92
N SER A 69 4.31 25.13 -27.36
CA SER A 69 4.20 23.98 -26.47
C SER A 69 4.89 22.78 -27.09
N CYS A 70 5.45 21.92 -26.25
CA CYS A 70 5.88 20.59 -26.61
C CYS A 70 5.56 19.70 -25.42
N ARG A 71 4.53 18.88 -25.54
CA ARG A 71 4.06 18.03 -24.45
C ARG A 71 4.29 16.57 -24.79
N LEU A 72 4.80 15.80 -23.84
CA LEU A 72 4.70 14.36 -23.86
C LEU A 72 3.38 13.96 -23.20
N VAL A 73 2.52 13.30 -23.94
CA VAL A 73 1.22 12.82 -23.50
C VAL A 73 1.34 11.34 -23.19
N TYR A 74 0.90 10.94 -22.00
CA TYR A 74 0.78 9.55 -21.59
C TYR A 74 -0.69 9.19 -21.55
N VAL A 75 -1.05 8.09 -22.20
CA VAL A 75 -2.39 7.51 -22.12
C VAL A 75 -2.27 6.10 -21.60
N PHE A 76 -2.87 5.86 -20.45
CA PHE A 76 -2.91 4.57 -19.79
C PHE A 76 -4.25 3.93 -20.11
N ASN A 77 -4.23 2.86 -20.88
CA ASN A 77 -5.42 2.08 -21.20
C ASN A 77 -5.31 0.70 -20.59
N LEU A 78 -6.43 0.16 -20.13
CA LEU A 78 -6.52 -1.27 -19.88
C LEU A 78 -6.46 -2.03 -21.19
N LEU A 79 -5.86 -3.21 -21.15
CA LEU A 79 -6.03 -4.15 -22.24
C LEU A 79 -7.32 -4.96 -22.03
N THR A 80 -7.93 -5.49 -23.09
CA THR A 80 -8.94 -6.53 -22.93
C THR A 80 -8.25 -7.87 -22.70
N SER A 81 -9.00 -8.90 -22.30
CA SER A 81 -8.50 -10.29 -22.27
C SER A 81 -7.94 -10.78 -23.63
N SER A 82 -8.33 -10.15 -24.74
CA SER A 82 -7.80 -10.39 -26.09
C SER A 82 -6.59 -9.51 -26.46
N GLY A 83 -6.10 -8.65 -25.57
CA GLY A 83 -4.99 -7.73 -25.81
C GLY A 83 -5.34 -6.47 -26.61
N ALA A 84 -6.63 -6.22 -26.87
CA ALA A 84 -7.10 -5.00 -27.52
C ALA A 84 -7.08 -3.81 -26.54
N VAL A 85 -6.99 -2.58 -27.06
CA VAL A 85 -7.04 -1.38 -26.22
C VAL A 85 -8.47 -1.18 -25.70
N GLY A 86 -8.62 -1.22 -24.38
CA GLY A 86 -9.85 -0.99 -23.66
C GLY A 86 -9.95 0.43 -23.10
N ALA A 87 -10.66 0.56 -21.97
CA ALA A 87 -10.93 1.85 -21.33
C ALA A 87 -9.65 2.59 -20.91
N GLU A 88 -9.66 3.92 -21.03
CA GLU A 88 -8.65 4.80 -20.44
C GLU A 88 -8.80 4.82 -18.91
N ILE A 89 -7.70 4.65 -18.20
CA ILE A 89 -7.63 4.71 -16.73
C ILE A 89 -7.11 6.09 -16.30
N GLN A 90 -6.08 6.56 -17.00
CA GLN A 90 -5.38 7.79 -16.66
C GLN A 90 -4.78 8.41 -17.91
N ARG A 91 -4.65 9.73 -17.87
CA ARG A 91 -3.92 10.52 -18.86
C ARG A 91 -3.01 11.51 -18.16
N GLY A 92 -1.76 11.54 -18.59
CA GLY A 92 -0.70 12.39 -18.07
C GLY A 92 -0.09 13.29 -19.14
N TYR A 93 0.51 14.38 -18.71
CA TYR A 93 1.20 15.33 -19.58
C TYR A 93 2.50 15.78 -18.91
N VAL A 94 3.59 15.80 -19.67
CA VAL A 94 4.86 16.40 -19.28
C VAL A 94 5.18 17.53 -20.24
N ASP A 95 5.46 18.72 -19.71
CA ASP A 95 5.97 19.82 -20.51
C ASP A 95 7.46 19.61 -20.77
N LEU A 96 7.79 19.30 -22.02
CA LEU A 96 9.16 19.03 -22.44
C LEU A 96 9.95 20.33 -22.65
N ARG A 97 9.32 21.50 -22.65
CA ARG A 97 10.00 22.80 -22.83
C ARG A 97 10.61 23.34 -21.54
N GLY A 98 10.10 22.93 -20.39
CA GLY A 98 10.44 23.57 -19.12
C GLY A 98 10.15 25.07 -19.17
N ASP A 99 11.19 25.91 -19.03
CA ASP A 99 11.10 27.37 -19.14
C ASP A 99 11.23 27.91 -20.58
N GLY A 100 11.47 27.04 -21.56
CA GLY A 100 11.66 27.37 -22.97
C GLY A 100 13.08 27.76 -23.37
N SER A 101 14.05 27.75 -22.45
CA SER A 101 15.43 28.17 -22.70
C SER A 101 16.18 27.32 -23.73
N TYR A 102 15.72 26.08 -23.96
CA TYR A 102 16.33 25.11 -24.88
C TYR A 102 15.39 24.71 -26.03
N ASP A 103 14.38 25.52 -26.33
CA ASP A 103 13.42 25.25 -27.42
C ASP A 103 14.11 24.97 -28.77
N LEU A 104 15.21 25.66 -29.07
CA LEU A 104 15.97 25.45 -30.30
C LEU A 104 16.57 24.05 -30.36
N GLU A 105 17.20 23.59 -29.27
CA GLU A 105 17.78 22.25 -29.15
C GLU A 105 16.68 21.19 -29.27
N LEU A 106 15.58 21.37 -28.52
CA LEU A 106 14.42 20.48 -28.54
C LEU A 106 13.81 20.35 -29.94
N SER A 107 13.73 21.48 -30.65
CA SER A 107 13.22 21.51 -32.02
C SER A 107 14.19 20.93 -33.05
N ASN A 108 15.49 20.97 -32.80
CA ASN A 108 16.49 20.42 -33.73
C ASN A 108 16.74 18.92 -33.55
N ALA A 109 16.29 18.33 -32.44
CA ALA A 109 16.34 16.89 -32.21
C ALA A 109 15.78 16.10 -33.40
N ALA A 110 16.52 15.07 -33.84
CA ALA A 110 16.22 14.35 -35.07
C ALA A 110 14.95 13.50 -34.93
N TYR A 111 14.83 12.77 -33.80
CA TYR A 111 13.71 11.89 -33.51
C TYR A 111 13.04 12.23 -32.18
N HIS A 112 11.87 11.62 -31.96
CA HIS A 112 11.12 11.76 -30.71
C HIS A 112 11.97 11.43 -29.46
N TYR A 113 12.73 10.34 -29.46
CA TYR A 113 13.57 10.01 -28.31
C TYR A 113 14.70 11.00 -28.07
N ASP A 114 15.22 11.63 -29.13
CA ASP A 114 16.25 12.64 -28.98
C ASP A 114 15.67 13.89 -28.31
N SER A 115 14.42 14.27 -28.60
CA SER A 115 13.78 15.40 -27.93
C SER A 115 13.47 15.10 -26.45
N LEU A 116 13.15 13.85 -26.10
CA LEU A 116 13.01 13.43 -24.70
C LEU A 116 14.34 13.56 -23.93
N LYS A 117 15.45 13.10 -24.52
CA LYS A 117 16.79 13.21 -23.92
C LYS A 117 17.24 14.66 -23.73
N VAL A 118 16.91 15.54 -24.68
CA VAL A 118 17.16 16.98 -24.54
C VAL A 118 16.41 17.52 -23.31
N ALA A 119 15.11 17.23 -23.19
CA ALA A 119 14.32 17.70 -22.06
C ALA A 119 14.87 17.19 -20.70
N GLU A 120 15.24 15.91 -20.61
CA GLU A 120 15.86 15.34 -19.41
C GLU A 120 17.22 15.98 -19.07
N ALA A 121 18.06 16.27 -20.07
CA ALA A 121 19.34 16.95 -19.88
C ALA A 121 19.17 18.36 -19.28
N HIS A 122 18.01 18.99 -19.52
CA HIS A 122 17.61 20.27 -18.92
C HIS A 122 16.75 20.12 -17.65
N GLY A 123 16.67 18.92 -17.07
CA GLY A 123 16.06 18.66 -15.77
C GLY A 123 14.55 18.36 -15.79
N VAL A 124 13.96 18.13 -16.96
CA VAL A 124 12.56 17.67 -17.04
C VAL A 124 12.46 16.21 -16.58
N ASN A 125 11.60 15.94 -15.60
CA ASN A 125 11.29 14.59 -15.17
C ASN A 125 10.20 13.98 -16.06
N LEU A 126 10.54 12.90 -16.77
CA LEU A 126 9.62 12.16 -17.64
C LEU A 126 8.82 11.08 -16.90
N ASN A 127 9.18 10.76 -15.65
CA ASN A 127 8.49 9.71 -14.90
C ASN A 127 7.05 10.11 -14.62
N GLN A 128 6.14 9.14 -14.62
CA GLN A 128 4.73 9.37 -14.32
C GLN A 128 4.32 8.60 -13.08
N TYR A 129 3.61 9.26 -12.18
CA TYR A 129 2.92 8.58 -11.09
C TYR A 129 1.57 8.07 -11.59
N VAL A 130 1.31 6.79 -11.41
CA VAL A 130 0.03 6.16 -11.75
C VAL A 130 -0.70 5.83 -10.46
N SER A 131 -1.98 6.21 -10.38
CA SER A 131 -2.88 5.78 -9.30
C SER A 131 -4.15 5.20 -9.91
N ILE A 132 -4.46 3.97 -9.51
CA ILE A 132 -5.66 3.26 -9.92
C ILE A 132 -6.56 3.12 -8.69
N PRO A 133 -7.73 3.80 -8.65
CA PRO A 133 -8.62 3.73 -7.51
C PRO A 133 -9.30 2.35 -7.44
N TYR A 134 -9.69 1.94 -6.22
CA TYR A 134 -10.34 0.64 -5.98
C TYR A 134 -11.65 0.48 -6.76
N ALA A 135 -12.37 1.58 -7.02
CA ALA A 135 -13.57 1.58 -7.86
C ALA A 135 -13.30 1.02 -9.28
N ASP A 136 -12.06 1.07 -9.76
CA ASP A 136 -11.64 0.61 -11.07
C ASP A 136 -11.03 -0.81 -11.05
N ILE A 137 -11.02 -1.50 -9.90
CA ILE A 137 -10.46 -2.85 -9.78
C ILE A 137 -11.15 -3.86 -10.70
N SER A 138 -12.47 -3.71 -10.92
CA SER A 138 -13.22 -4.55 -11.85
C SER A 138 -12.73 -4.42 -13.30
N LYS A 139 -12.23 -3.22 -13.66
CA LYS A 139 -11.65 -2.99 -14.98
C LYS A 139 -10.30 -3.70 -15.13
N LEU A 140 -9.50 -3.77 -14.05
CA LEU A 140 -8.28 -4.60 -14.00
C LEU A 140 -8.58 -6.10 -14.14
N ALA A 141 -9.67 -6.57 -13.53
CA ALA A 141 -10.11 -7.96 -13.68
C ALA A 141 -10.40 -8.31 -15.15
N GLY A 142 -11.14 -7.44 -15.86
CA GLY A 142 -11.42 -7.62 -17.28
C GLY A 142 -10.18 -7.54 -18.19
N SER A 143 -9.09 -6.92 -17.71
CA SER A 143 -7.82 -6.80 -18.43
C SER A 143 -6.76 -7.83 -18.06
N ASN A 144 -7.07 -8.74 -17.14
CA ASN A 144 -6.09 -9.62 -16.51
C ASN A 144 -4.89 -8.85 -15.91
N GLY A 145 -5.10 -7.62 -15.45
CA GLY A 145 -4.06 -6.70 -14.94
C GLY A 145 -3.04 -6.24 -15.95
N SER A 146 -3.34 -6.38 -17.24
CA SER A 146 -2.51 -5.85 -18.31
C SER A 146 -3.00 -4.46 -18.74
N PHE A 147 -2.06 -3.57 -18.98
CA PHE A 147 -2.31 -2.20 -19.41
C PHE A 147 -1.34 -1.79 -20.50
N ARG A 148 -1.78 -0.88 -21.37
CA ARG A 148 -0.98 -0.27 -22.41
C ARG A 148 -0.72 1.17 -22.07
N VAL A 149 0.56 1.53 -22.06
CA VAL A 149 0.99 2.91 -22.06
C VAL A 149 1.20 3.31 -23.51
N THR A 150 0.45 4.31 -23.96
CA THR A 150 0.69 4.98 -25.24
C THR A 150 1.23 6.36 -24.98
N THR A 151 2.41 6.65 -25.52
CA THR A 151 3.03 7.97 -25.42
C THR A 151 3.12 8.65 -26.75
N SER A 152 2.78 9.94 -26.79
CA SER A 152 2.93 10.80 -27.96
C SER A 152 3.45 12.16 -27.61
N SER A 153 4.22 12.77 -28.50
CA SER A 153 4.54 14.18 -28.42
C SER A 153 3.54 15.05 -29.19
N GLU A 154 3.11 16.14 -28.58
CA GLU A 154 2.28 17.19 -29.15
C GLU A 154 3.03 18.53 -29.16
N GLY A 155 3.60 18.87 -30.32
CA GLY A 155 4.26 20.17 -30.53
C GLY A 155 3.33 21.17 -31.19
N TYR A 156 3.27 22.38 -30.64
CA TYR A 156 2.53 23.51 -31.19
C TYR A 156 3.50 24.68 -31.40
N SER A 157 3.61 25.17 -32.64
CA SER A 157 4.57 26.22 -32.99
C SER A 157 3.94 27.30 -33.87
N CYS A 158 4.50 28.51 -33.78
CA CYS A 158 3.99 29.73 -34.42
C CYS A 158 5.07 30.42 -35.25
N ILE A 159 4.62 31.31 -36.14
CA ILE A 159 5.46 32.26 -36.88
C ILE A 159 5.04 33.67 -36.47
N ASN A 160 5.98 34.51 -36.05
CA ASN A 160 5.75 35.87 -35.55
C ASN A 160 4.73 35.90 -34.40
N GLY A 161 4.75 34.90 -33.51
CA GLY A 161 3.77 34.77 -32.42
C GLY A 161 2.31 34.57 -32.88
N THR A 162 2.07 34.32 -34.17
CA THR A 162 0.74 34.12 -34.77
C THR A 162 0.75 32.87 -35.67
N ASN A 163 -0.41 32.48 -36.22
CA ASN A 163 -0.53 31.35 -37.16
C ASN A 163 0.01 30.01 -36.62
N CYS A 164 -0.35 29.73 -35.37
CA CYS A 164 0.13 28.58 -34.63
C CYS A 164 -0.55 27.29 -35.10
N THR A 165 0.25 26.25 -35.28
CA THR A 165 -0.24 24.96 -35.78
C THR A 165 0.42 23.81 -35.03
N LEU A 166 -0.32 22.72 -34.85
CA LEU A 166 0.28 21.45 -34.44
C LEU A 166 1.30 21.03 -35.50
N ALA A 167 2.42 20.48 -35.06
CA ALA A 167 3.44 20.00 -35.98
C ALA A 167 2.88 18.93 -36.93
N ALA A 168 3.17 19.07 -38.22
CA ALA A 168 2.86 18.05 -39.21
C ALA A 168 3.93 16.94 -39.17
N GLY A 169 3.53 15.68 -39.40
CA GLY A 169 4.50 14.57 -39.48
C GLY A 169 4.08 13.26 -38.84
N GLY A 170 2.82 13.12 -38.43
CA GLY A 170 2.32 11.91 -37.80
C GLY A 170 2.45 11.96 -36.29
N THR A 171 2.19 10.83 -35.68
CA THR A 171 2.14 10.68 -34.24
C THR A 171 3.39 9.92 -33.80
N GLY A 172 4.29 10.56 -33.05
CA GLY A 172 5.44 9.90 -32.43
C GLY A 172 4.98 8.95 -31.32
N TYR A 173 4.22 7.91 -31.69
CA TYR A 173 3.63 6.98 -30.74
C TYR A 173 4.60 5.88 -30.39
N THR A 174 4.86 5.75 -29.11
CA THR A 174 5.46 4.54 -28.56
C THR A 174 4.41 3.84 -27.72
N ARG A 175 4.39 2.51 -27.80
CA ARG A 175 3.43 1.67 -27.08
C ARG A 175 4.21 0.66 -26.28
N SER A 176 3.79 0.43 -25.05
CA SER A 176 4.30 -0.66 -24.23
C SER A 176 3.18 -1.26 -23.43
N ASP A 177 3.17 -2.59 -23.42
CA ASP A 177 2.25 -3.36 -22.61
C ASP A 177 2.95 -3.74 -21.33
N ILE A 178 2.29 -3.47 -20.22
CA ILE A 178 2.78 -3.73 -18.89
C ILE A 178 1.78 -4.65 -18.21
N ASN A 179 2.31 -5.64 -17.52
CA ASN A 179 1.52 -6.59 -16.80
C ASN A 179 1.82 -6.48 -15.30
N LEU A 180 0.81 -6.15 -14.50
CA LEU A 180 0.95 -6.10 -13.05
C LEU A 180 1.08 -7.50 -12.43
N SER A 181 0.63 -8.56 -13.12
CA SER A 181 0.72 -9.92 -12.57
C SER A 181 2.16 -10.42 -12.41
N SER A 182 3.12 -9.80 -13.11
CA SER A 182 4.55 -10.07 -12.92
C SER A 182 5.17 -9.29 -11.75
N GLN A 183 4.42 -8.37 -11.15
CA GLN A 183 4.85 -7.61 -9.98
C GLN A 183 4.58 -8.42 -8.71
N ASN A 184 5.53 -8.41 -7.77
CA ASN A 184 5.37 -9.09 -6.48
C ASN A 184 4.57 -8.22 -5.49
N LEU A 185 3.34 -7.85 -5.85
CA LEU A 185 2.44 -7.06 -4.99
C LEU A 185 1.79 -7.93 -3.95
N ASP A 186 1.60 -7.44 -2.74
CA ASP A 186 0.88 -8.15 -1.70
C ASP A 186 -0.55 -7.62 -1.50
N VAL A 187 -1.39 -8.41 -0.87
CA VAL A 187 -2.76 -8.02 -0.49
C VAL A 187 -2.68 -6.90 0.54
N ALA A 188 -3.34 -5.79 0.27
CA ALA A 188 -3.50 -4.70 1.23
C ALA A 188 -4.62 -5.05 2.19
N CYS A 189 -4.38 -4.98 3.51
CA CYS A 189 -5.36 -5.33 4.52
C CYS A 189 -5.32 -4.35 5.69
N GLU A 190 -6.49 -3.99 6.20
CA GLU A 190 -6.66 -3.31 7.49
C GLU A 190 -7.57 -4.16 8.37
N ALA A 191 -7.26 -4.17 9.67
CA ALA A 191 -8.07 -4.85 10.66
C ALA A 191 -8.40 -3.90 11.82
N SER A 192 -9.61 -4.02 12.36
CA SER A 192 -10.04 -3.31 13.55
C SER A 192 -10.75 -4.26 14.52
N ALA A 193 -10.77 -3.88 15.80
CA ALA A 193 -11.43 -4.61 16.86
C ALA A 193 -12.42 -3.69 17.58
N SER A 194 -13.60 -4.19 17.89
CA SER A 194 -14.63 -3.47 18.64
C SER A 194 -15.24 -4.40 19.70
N GLY A 195 -15.57 -3.84 20.87
CA GLY A 195 -16.08 -4.59 22.01
C GLY A 195 -15.69 -3.94 23.35
N PRO A 196 -16.04 -4.54 24.49
CA PRO A 196 -15.62 -4.07 25.81
C PRO A 196 -14.12 -4.27 26.00
N LEU A 197 -13.34 -3.22 25.75
CA LEU A 197 -11.86 -3.22 25.87
C LEU A 197 -11.35 -2.86 27.28
N SER A 198 -12.25 -2.52 28.19
CA SER A 198 -11.93 -2.13 29.57
C SER A 198 -12.97 -2.65 30.55
N ILE A 199 -12.52 -3.29 31.62
CA ILE A 199 -13.31 -3.44 32.84
C ILE A 199 -12.84 -2.35 33.80
N GLU A 200 -13.71 -1.37 34.06
CA GLU A 200 -13.48 -0.45 35.16
C GLU A 200 -13.56 -1.19 36.49
N ASN A 201 -12.57 -0.93 37.32
CA ASN A 201 -12.24 -1.62 38.56
C ASN A 201 -13.45 -1.70 39.51
N THR A 202 -14.02 -2.89 39.68
CA THR A 202 -14.94 -3.18 40.80
C THR A 202 -14.22 -4.06 41.84
N LEU A 203 -12.97 -3.73 42.18
CA LEU A 203 -12.23 -4.37 43.27
C LEU A 203 -11.52 -3.32 44.12
N SER A 204 -12.33 -2.46 44.75
CA SER A 204 -11.86 -1.65 45.87
C SER A 204 -11.49 -2.57 47.04
N GLY A 205 -10.19 -2.65 47.35
CA GLY A 205 -9.59 -2.91 48.67
C GLY A 205 -9.89 -4.21 49.42
N ASP A 206 -11.16 -4.60 49.55
CA ASP A 206 -11.61 -5.46 50.65
C ASP A 206 -11.73 -6.95 50.28
N HIS A 207 -11.62 -7.32 49.00
CA HIS A 207 -11.90 -8.68 48.52
C HIS A 207 -10.67 -9.52 48.12
N LEU A 208 -9.47 -8.92 48.02
CA LEU A 208 -8.24 -9.64 47.63
C LEU A 208 -7.70 -10.56 48.75
N TYR A 209 -8.04 -10.28 50.01
CA TYR A 209 -7.55 -11.03 51.17
C TYR A 209 -8.17 -12.42 51.36
N LEU A 210 -9.28 -12.72 50.69
CA LEU A 210 -10.05 -13.95 50.93
C LEU A 210 -9.70 -15.10 49.98
N TYR A 211 -8.89 -14.86 48.95
CA TYR A 211 -8.58 -15.87 47.94
C TYR A 211 -7.23 -16.56 48.19
N ASN A 212 -7.19 -17.32 49.28
CA ASN A 212 -6.17 -18.34 49.49
C ASN A 212 -6.72 -19.68 48.95
N SER A 213 -6.62 -19.92 47.65
CA SER A 213 -6.49 -21.28 47.12
C SER A 213 -6.20 -21.25 45.63
N SER A 214 -5.46 -22.25 45.20
CA SER A 214 -5.28 -22.69 43.82
C SER A 214 -6.58 -23.07 43.08
N ALA A 215 -7.78 -22.74 43.60
CA ALA A 215 -9.03 -23.38 43.23
C ALA A 215 -10.10 -22.47 42.57
N SER A 216 -9.98 -21.14 42.58
CA SER A 216 -11.01 -20.31 41.93
C SER A 216 -10.47 -18.98 41.41
N ARG A 217 -10.51 -18.82 40.08
CA ARG A 217 -10.30 -17.53 39.41
C ARG A 217 -11.61 -16.75 39.44
N LEU A 218 -11.57 -15.48 39.86
CA LEU A 218 -12.67 -14.56 39.61
C LEU A 218 -12.59 -14.16 38.14
N SER A 219 -13.56 -14.63 37.35
CA SER A 219 -13.68 -14.26 35.93
C SER A 219 -15.09 -13.86 35.57
N GLN A 220 -15.22 -12.82 34.74
CA GLN A 220 -16.46 -12.35 34.15
C GLN A 220 -16.43 -12.63 32.65
N ASP A 221 -17.51 -13.19 32.10
CA ASP A 221 -17.70 -13.26 30.66
C ASP A 221 -17.96 -11.84 30.15
N ILE A 222 -17.06 -11.33 29.30
CA ILE A 222 -17.21 -10.02 28.65
C ILE A 222 -17.73 -10.15 27.21
N GLY A 223 -18.09 -11.36 26.79
CA GLY A 223 -18.53 -11.68 25.44
C GLY A 223 -17.37 -11.82 24.45
N ALA A 224 -17.72 -11.89 23.18
CA ALA A 224 -16.75 -11.92 22.10
C ALA A 224 -16.27 -10.51 21.73
N ILE A 225 -15.03 -10.40 21.25
CA ILE A 225 -14.56 -9.21 20.55
C ILE A 225 -14.91 -9.39 19.08
N SER A 226 -15.63 -8.41 18.51
CA SER A 226 -15.92 -8.39 17.08
C SER A 226 -14.76 -7.75 16.34
N LEU A 227 -14.15 -8.53 15.46
CA LEU A 227 -13.04 -8.12 14.61
C LEU A 227 -13.58 -7.86 13.22
N SER A 228 -13.14 -6.77 12.61
CA SER A 228 -13.41 -6.48 11.20
C SER A 228 -12.10 -6.51 10.44
N VAL A 229 -12.06 -7.26 9.34
CA VAL A 229 -10.94 -7.23 8.40
C VAL A 229 -11.46 -6.77 7.04
N ASN A 230 -10.71 -5.85 6.44
CA ASN A 230 -10.90 -5.42 5.07
C ASN A 230 -9.62 -5.68 4.31
N CYS A 231 -9.71 -6.39 3.19
CA CYS A 231 -8.56 -6.69 2.35
C CYS A 231 -8.88 -6.46 0.88
N VAL A 232 -7.87 -6.06 0.11
CA VAL A 232 -7.95 -5.90 -1.35
C VAL A 232 -6.75 -6.58 -2.00
N ASN A 233 -7.03 -7.41 -2.99
CA ASN A 233 -6.02 -8.08 -3.81
C ASN A 233 -5.98 -7.45 -5.20
N TRP A 234 -4.88 -6.76 -5.48
CA TRP A 234 -4.63 -6.06 -6.75
C TRP A 234 -3.97 -6.95 -7.82
N LEU A 235 -3.86 -8.26 -7.60
CA LEU A 235 -3.29 -9.22 -8.55
C LEU A 235 -4.35 -10.17 -9.09
N SER A 236 -4.06 -10.79 -10.24
CA SER A 236 -4.97 -11.75 -10.89
C SER A 236 -5.14 -13.06 -10.15
N THR A 237 -4.15 -13.45 -9.35
CA THR A 237 -4.17 -14.71 -8.62
C THR A 237 -4.75 -14.50 -7.23
N ALA A 238 -5.59 -15.43 -6.79
CA ALA A 238 -6.05 -15.44 -5.41
C ALA A 238 -4.86 -15.53 -4.46
N LYS A 239 -4.91 -14.76 -3.37
CA LYS A 239 -3.89 -14.76 -2.34
C LYS A 239 -4.52 -15.09 -1.00
N SER A 240 -3.86 -16.03 -0.31
CA SER A 240 -4.22 -16.38 1.05
C SER A 240 -3.33 -15.63 2.03
N LYS A 241 -3.93 -15.12 3.10
CA LYS A 241 -3.21 -14.58 4.26
C LYS A 241 -3.70 -15.25 5.53
N THR A 242 -2.84 -15.33 6.53
CA THR A 242 -3.27 -15.78 7.86
C THR A 242 -3.34 -14.58 8.80
N LEU A 243 -4.55 -14.26 9.27
CA LEU A 243 -4.75 -13.27 10.31
C LEU A 243 -4.42 -13.92 11.64
N ASN A 244 -3.41 -13.39 12.33
CA ASN A 244 -3.09 -13.79 13.69
C ASN A 244 -3.60 -12.72 14.65
N PHE A 245 -4.45 -13.11 15.59
CA PHE A 245 -4.90 -12.24 16.67
C PHE A 245 -4.31 -12.75 17.96
N SER A 246 -3.82 -11.82 18.77
CA SER A 246 -3.30 -12.13 20.10
C SER A 246 -3.78 -11.08 21.09
N ILE A 247 -4.29 -11.54 22.23
CA ILE A 247 -4.65 -10.74 23.38
C ILE A 247 -3.63 -11.07 24.45
N MET A 248 -2.79 -10.10 24.79
CA MET A 248 -1.75 -10.30 25.81
C MET A 248 -2.30 -10.01 27.21
N PRO A 249 -1.97 -10.84 28.21
CA PRO A 249 -2.30 -10.54 29.60
C PRO A 249 -1.41 -9.41 30.12
N ASN A 250 -1.92 -8.67 31.11
CA ASN A 250 -1.13 -7.70 31.87
C ASN A 250 -0.88 -8.21 33.30
N THR A 251 0.39 -8.30 33.70
CA THR A 251 0.77 -8.76 35.04
C THR A 251 1.34 -7.61 35.84
N THR A 252 0.82 -7.40 37.06
CA THR A 252 1.33 -6.42 38.01
C THR A 252 1.76 -7.09 39.30
N ILE A 253 2.85 -6.60 39.89
CA ILE A 253 3.41 -7.11 41.15
C ILE A 253 3.11 -6.08 42.24
N ALA A 254 2.62 -6.53 43.40
CA ALA A 254 2.34 -5.67 44.54
C ALA A 254 3.62 -5.08 45.11
N ASN A 255 3.57 -3.80 45.50
CA ASN A 255 4.69 -3.15 46.16
C ASN A 255 4.91 -3.78 47.55
N GLY A 256 6.17 -4.10 47.90
CA GLY A 256 6.54 -4.54 49.25
C GLY A 256 6.37 -6.04 49.56
N GLY A 257 6.10 -6.89 48.56
CA GLY A 257 6.03 -8.34 48.74
C GLY A 257 6.29 -9.12 47.45
N ASP A 258 6.07 -10.43 47.49
CA ASP A 258 6.15 -11.35 46.36
C ASP A 258 4.78 -11.59 45.69
N THR A 259 3.75 -10.84 46.09
CA THR A 259 2.41 -10.98 45.52
C THR A 259 2.33 -10.52 44.09
N GLN A 260 2.05 -11.45 43.17
CA GLN A 260 1.85 -11.17 41.76
C GLN A 260 0.38 -11.38 41.38
N VAL A 261 -0.21 -10.34 40.78
CA VAL A 261 -1.58 -10.34 40.25
C VAL A 261 -1.50 -10.25 38.73
N THR A 262 -1.99 -11.29 38.05
CA THR A 262 -2.13 -11.30 36.59
C THR A 262 -3.58 -10.96 36.24
N CYS A 263 -3.74 -9.92 35.43
CA CYS A 263 -4.97 -9.53 34.77
C CYS A 263 -4.91 -10.01 33.32
N GLY A 264 -5.96 -10.65 32.80
CA GLY A 264 -5.91 -11.07 31.41
C GLY A 264 -7.23 -11.55 30.84
N ALA A 265 -7.24 -11.65 29.52
CA ALA A 265 -8.23 -12.41 28.79
C ALA A 265 -7.90 -13.91 28.89
N TYR A 266 -8.94 -14.71 29.08
CA TYR A 266 -8.90 -16.16 29.16
C TYR A 266 -9.94 -16.74 28.21
N ARG A 267 -9.64 -17.91 27.66
CA ARG A 267 -10.52 -18.60 26.71
C ARG A 267 -11.79 -19.17 27.35
N ASP A 268 -11.75 -19.46 28.65
CA ASP A 268 -12.88 -20.03 29.38
C ASP A 268 -12.83 -19.61 30.86
N ALA A 269 -13.83 -20.04 31.65
CA ALA A 269 -13.97 -19.80 33.08
C ALA A 269 -13.18 -20.78 33.99
N HIS A 270 -12.48 -21.78 33.45
CA HIS A 270 -11.81 -22.80 34.26
C HIS A 270 -10.55 -22.30 34.99
N ALA A 271 -10.39 -22.73 36.24
CA ALA A 271 -9.16 -22.53 37.00
C ALA A 271 -8.02 -23.35 36.37
N GLY A 272 -6.93 -22.69 35.98
CA GLY A 272 -5.76 -23.33 35.33
C GLY A 272 -5.53 -22.91 33.88
N THR A 273 -6.48 -22.21 33.25
CA THR A 273 -6.29 -21.66 31.89
C THR A 273 -5.26 -20.54 31.92
N ALA A 274 -4.23 -20.66 31.08
CA ALA A 274 -3.19 -19.64 30.96
C ALA A 274 -3.80 -18.30 30.52
N ALA A 275 -3.27 -17.21 31.07
CA ALA A 275 -3.67 -15.87 30.66
C ALA A 275 -3.13 -15.55 29.27
N GLY A 276 -3.93 -14.84 28.47
CA GLY A 276 -3.65 -14.57 27.07
C GLY A 276 -4.43 -15.51 26.14
N TYR A 277 -4.84 -14.95 25.01
CA TYR A 277 -5.63 -15.68 24.02
C TYR A 277 -5.14 -15.32 22.63
N SER A 278 -4.77 -16.34 21.85
CA SER A 278 -4.38 -16.16 20.47
C SER A 278 -5.15 -17.13 19.59
N PHE A 279 -5.53 -16.66 18.41
CA PHE A 279 -6.09 -17.52 17.39
C PHE A 279 -5.69 -17.00 16.00
N SER A 280 -5.75 -17.89 15.04
CA SER A 280 -5.40 -17.60 13.66
C SER A 280 -6.57 -17.94 12.76
N ARG A 281 -6.81 -17.09 11.76
CA ARG A 281 -7.84 -17.34 10.76
C ARG A 281 -7.26 -17.18 9.36
N PRO A 282 -7.29 -18.23 8.53
CA PRO A 282 -6.94 -18.09 7.13
C PRO A 282 -8.03 -17.28 6.43
N ILE A 283 -7.60 -16.33 5.61
CA ILE A 283 -8.45 -15.60 4.66
C ILE A 283 -7.90 -15.84 3.26
N SER A 284 -8.80 -15.86 2.28
CA SER A 284 -8.46 -15.94 0.86
C SER A 284 -9.15 -14.80 0.16
N VAL A 285 -8.37 -13.96 -0.51
CA VAL A 285 -8.89 -12.85 -1.31
C VAL A 285 -8.74 -13.23 -2.76
N ALA A 286 -9.86 -13.32 -3.48
CA ALA A 286 -9.87 -13.60 -4.91
C ALA A 286 -9.04 -12.55 -5.66
N GLY A 287 -8.57 -12.90 -6.87
CA GLY A 287 -7.80 -11.95 -7.68
C GLY A 287 -8.65 -10.77 -8.14
N TYR A 288 -8.10 -9.56 -8.09
CA TYR A 288 -8.78 -8.29 -8.40
C TYR A 288 -10.10 -8.11 -7.65
N ASP A 289 -10.10 -8.48 -6.37
CA ASP A 289 -11.28 -8.43 -5.52
C ASP A 289 -10.94 -7.92 -4.12
N GLY A 290 -11.98 -7.62 -3.35
CA GLY A 290 -11.88 -7.26 -1.95
C GLY A 290 -12.81 -8.09 -1.08
N ILE A 291 -12.42 -8.25 0.18
CA ILE A 291 -13.27 -8.85 1.21
C ILE A 291 -13.46 -7.86 2.35
N SER A 292 -14.64 -7.91 2.95
CA SER A 292 -14.98 -7.23 4.20
C SER A 292 -15.68 -8.25 5.07
N GLU A 293 -14.95 -8.80 6.03
CA GLU A 293 -15.46 -9.86 6.91
C GLU A 293 -15.43 -9.42 8.37
N GLN A 294 -16.43 -9.89 9.12
CA GLN A 294 -16.48 -9.76 10.57
C GLN A 294 -16.34 -11.12 11.23
N TYR A 295 -15.53 -11.17 12.28
CA TYR A 295 -15.25 -12.38 13.04
C TYR A 295 -15.44 -12.09 14.52
N ASP A 296 -16.29 -12.86 15.15
CA ASP A 296 -16.33 -12.92 16.60
C ASP A 296 -15.26 -13.88 17.09
N THR A 297 -14.53 -13.48 18.13
CA THR A 297 -13.70 -14.42 18.89
C THR A 297 -14.58 -15.44 19.63
N ASP A 298 -13.97 -16.46 20.22
CA ASP A 298 -14.62 -17.18 21.33
C ASP A 298 -15.05 -16.15 22.40
N ASN A 299 -16.05 -16.48 23.24
CA ASN A 299 -16.35 -15.65 24.42
C ASN A 299 -15.08 -15.52 25.27
N ILE A 300 -14.72 -14.28 25.56
CA ILE A 300 -13.53 -13.97 26.34
C ILE A 300 -13.96 -13.80 27.79
N TYR A 301 -13.26 -14.51 28.67
CA TYR A 301 -13.40 -14.35 30.10
C TYR A 301 -12.32 -13.42 30.58
N TYR A 302 -12.70 -12.35 31.23
CA TYR A 302 -11.77 -11.45 31.87
C TYR A 302 -11.60 -11.85 33.32
N GLY A 303 -10.38 -11.99 33.81
CA GLY A 303 -10.19 -12.42 35.20
C GLY A 303 -8.90 -11.95 35.84
N LEU A 304 -8.87 -12.12 37.16
CA LEU A 304 -7.69 -11.87 37.99
C LEU A 304 -7.19 -13.16 38.59
N TYR A 305 -5.89 -13.35 38.53
CA TYR A 305 -5.22 -14.50 39.10
C TYR A 305 -4.06 -14.07 40.00
N VAL A 306 -4.06 -14.55 41.24
CA VAL A 306 -2.97 -14.30 42.21
C VAL A 306 -2.09 -15.54 42.28
N SER A 307 -0.83 -15.42 41.85
CA SER A 307 0.09 -16.57 41.72
C SER A 307 0.98 -16.80 42.94
N SER A 308 1.21 -15.78 43.77
CA SER A 308 1.93 -15.90 45.05
C SER A 308 1.24 -15.07 46.11
N PRO A 309 0.52 -15.62 47.08
CA PRO A 309 -0.07 -14.82 48.15
C PRO A 309 0.98 -14.55 49.24
N SER A 310 1.49 -13.32 49.32
CA SER A 310 2.28 -12.87 50.46
C SER A 310 1.36 -12.55 51.65
N THR A 311 1.68 -13.02 52.85
CA THR A 311 0.93 -12.71 54.08
C THR A 311 1.23 -11.32 54.65
N SER A 312 2.17 -10.59 54.05
CA SER A 312 2.71 -9.32 54.58
C SER A 312 2.65 -8.13 53.63
N ALA A 313 2.02 -8.24 52.46
CA ALA A 313 1.95 -7.14 51.49
C ALA A 313 0.82 -6.14 51.83
N GLU A 314 1.12 -4.83 51.80
CA GLU A 314 0.09 -3.76 51.81
C GLU A 314 -0.66 -3.73 50.47
N THR A 315 -2.00 -3.61 50.50
CA THR A 315 -2.91 -3.93 49.39
C THR A 315 -3.63 -2.71 48.82
N SER A 316 -2.88 -1.85 48.15
CA SER A 316 -3.45 -0.93 47.17
C SER A 316 -2.70 -1.14 45.86
N LEU A 317 -3.38 -1.73 44.88
CA LEU A 317 -2.79 -2.08 43.58
C LEU A 317 -3.61 -1.41 42.50
N GLU A 318 -3.05 -0.38 41.88
CA GLU A 318 -3.62 0.18 40.66
C GLU A 318 -3.32 -0.77 39.51
N LEU A 319 -4.36 -1.44 39.01
CA LEU A 319 -4.27 -2.41 37.94
C LEU A 319 -4.92 -1.82 36.68
N ASN A 320 -4.09 -1.37 35.72
CA ASN A 320 -4.58 -0.94 34.42
C ASN A 320 -4.64 -2.14 33.47
N CYS A 321 -5.85 -2.62 33.28
CA CYS A 321 -6.19 -3.89 32.65
C CYS A 321 -6.43 -3.75 31.13
N ALA A 322 -5.77 -2.77 30.49
CA ALA A 322 -5.91 -2.48 29.06
C ALA A 322 -5.51 -3.68 28.19
N LEU A 323 -6.42 -4.09 27.30
CA LEU A 323 -6.16 -5.12 26.30
C LEU A 323 -5.44 -4.50 25.11
N SER A 324 -4.25 -5.01 24.77
CA SER A 324 -3.60 -4.71 23.49
C SER A 324 -3.68 -5.93 22.59
N GLY A 325 -4.35 -5.76 21.44
CA GLY A 325 -4.33 -6.72 20.35
C GLY A 325 -3.14 -6.45 19.43
N GLN A 326 -2.37 -7.47 19.08
CA GLN A 326 -1.43 -7.40 17.96
C GLN A 326 -1.93 -8.28 16.82
N TYR A 327 -1.85 -7.75 15.60
CA TYR A 327 -2.08 -8.51 14.39
C TYR A 327 -0.81 -8.55 13.54
N THR A 328 -0.57 -9.71 12.94
CA THR A 328 0.45 -9.89 11.91
C THR A 328 -0.20 -10.59 10.73
N LEU A 329 0.02 -9.99 9.55
CA LEU A 329 -0.36 -10.55 8.25
C LEU A 329 0.89 -11.24 7.70
N ASN A 330 0.91 -12.56 7.73
CA ASN A 330 1.90 -13.38 7.02
C ASN A 330 1.30 -13.90 5.72
#